data_AF-A0A9N9WHZ9-F1
#
_entry.id   AF-A0A9N9WHZ9-F1
#
_cell.length_a   1.000
_cell.length_b   1.000
_cell.length_c   1.000
_cell.angle_alpha   90.00
_cell.angle_beta   90.00
_cell.angle_gamma   90.00
#
_symmetry.space_group_name_H-M   'P 1'
#
loop_
_entity.id
_entity.type
_entity.pdbx_description
1 polymer ?
#
loop_
_entity_poly.entity_id
_entity_poly.type
_entity_poly.pdbx_seq_one_letter_code
_entity_poly.pdbx_strand_id
1 'polypeptide(L)'
;MQVSSIQPVFKLELNHKVIPRIVTIAKYDGTHPCLTASAGYDKIIIHHPHGGVVSGRAQRSQAHGEISELSLSQAVVALAAGSLRPDTNRDMLLIGSPSQILAYDVHDNTDLFFKDAPDGVNVIAVGTFGKHSEPLAFVGGNSSVQGLSWQGTELFWNVVSGKLLVGSDDFYIRVLKNNQFIMEIAETGPIVCLSPVTEVRFSYGLANGTIGIYEEGIRLWRVKSKQNALALQWSGEMLACCWNNGRVDWRDGATGRVLRRVQMRSGAAAMLLADYRSMGIPDLVCVSDKGEEEDRLAITELFNKKQALMIELQHYESNAASGNINMDILERPPTAMPTNTKLQVAVNASLENVSYSYNSMLD
;
A
#
# COMPACT_ATOMS: atom_id res chain seq x y z
N MET A 1 -14.74 -4.42 26.36
CA MET A 1 -15.45 -4.57 25.08
C MET A 1 -14.74 -5.68 24.33
N GLN A 2 -15.30 -6.89 24.32
CA GLN A 2 -14.70 -8.06 23.68
C GLN A 2 -14.55 -7.76 22.18
N VAL A 3 -13.31 -7.64 21.72
CA VAL A 3 -13.00 -7.59 20.29
C VAL A 3 -13.28 -8.99 19.77
N SER A 4 -14.42 -9.17 19.09
CA SER A 4 -14.72 -10.41 18.37
C SER A 4 -13.55 -10.74 17.45
N SER A 5 -12.90 -11.88 17.65
CA SER A 5 -11.81 -12.33 16.78
C SER A 5 -12.37 -12.70 15.42
N ILE A 6 -12.26 -11.79 14.45
CA ILE A 6 -12.55 -12.11 13.05
C ILE A 6 -11.42 -13.03 12.57
N GLN A 7 -11.77 -14.25 12.16
CA GLN A 7 -10.84 -15.13 11.47
C GLN A 7 -11.00 -14.96 9.95
N PRO A 8 -9.90 -14.97 9.19
CA PRO A 8 -9.97 -14.90 7.74
C PRO A 8 -10.60 -16.19 7.20
N VAL A 9 -11.47 -16.04 6.19
CA VAL A 9 -12.17 -17.17 5.58
C VAL A 9 -11.25 -18.03 4.71
N PHE A 10 -10.21 -17.42 4.15
CA PHE A 10 -9.12 -18.10 3.46
C PHE A 10 -7.80 -17.35 3.70
N LYS A 11 -6.68 -18.05 3.47
CA LYS A 11 -5.33 -17.48 3.44
C LYS A 11 -4.61 -18.07 2.24
N LEU A 12 -3.84 -17.22 1.55
CA LEU A 12 -3.07 -17.58 0.37
C LEU A 12 -1.69 -16.92 0.47
N GLU A 13 -0.68 -17.61 -0.03
CA GLU A 13 0.70 -17.13 -0.07
C GLU A 13 1.13 -16.90 -1.51
N LEU A 14 1.54 -15.67 -1.82
CA LEU A 14 2.00 -15.29 -3.16
C LEU A 14 3.50 -15.48 -3.35
N ASN A 15 4.28 -15.61 -2.28
CA ASN A 15 5.75 -15.75 -2.31
C ASN A 15 6.49 -14.68 -3.13
N HIS A 16 5.88 -13.52 -3.25
CA HIS A 16 6.45 -12.34 -3.88
C HIS A 16 6.23 -11.12 -2.98
N LYS A 17 7.19 -10.20 -3.00
CA LYS A 17 7.03 -8.88 -2.37
C LYS A 17 6.12 -8.03 -3.25
N VAL A 18 5.00 -7.58 -2.70
CA VAL A 18 4.00 -6.80 -3.45
C VAL A 18 4.20 -5.31 -3.21
N ILE A 19 4.13 -4.51 -4.27
CA ILE A 19 4.18 -3.06 -4.17
C ILE A 19 2.84 -2.53 -3.64
N PRO A 20 2.83 -1.73 -2.55
CA PRO A 20 1.60 -1.16 -2.03
C PRO A 20 0.84 -0.30 -3.04
N ARG A 21 -0.49 -0.36 -3.01
CA ARG A 21 -1.44 0.35 -3.88
C ARG A 21 -1.46 -0.10 -5.34
N ILE A 22 -0.60 -1.04 -5.75
CA ILE A 22 -0.51 -1.53 -7.13
C ILE A 22 -1.02 -2.98 -7.19
N VAL A 23 -2.31 -3.15 -6.87
CA VAL A 23 -2.99 -4.45 -6.79
C VAL A 23 -4.44 -4.29 -7.24
N THR A 24 -4.95 -5.27 -7.99
CA THR A 24 -6.34 -5.33 -8.42
C THR A 24 -6.85 -6.78 -8.46
N ILE A 25 -8.17 -6.96 -8.48
CA ILE A 25 -8.82 -8.26 -8.67
C ILE A 25 -9.75 -8.13 -9.87
N ALA A 26 -9.62 -9.06 -10.82
CA ALA A 26 -10.39 -9.04 -12.06
C ALA A 26 -10.67 -10.44 -12.60
N LYS A 27 -11.69 -10.55 -13.46
CA LYS A 27 -12.09 -11.77 -14.15
C LYS A 27 -11.58 -11.74 -15.59
N TYR A 28 -10.32 -12.13 -15.79
CA TYR A 28 -9.70 -12.11 -17.11
C TYR A 28 -10.33 -13.10 -18.09
N ASP A 29 -10.76 -14.26 -17.62
CA ASP A 29 -11.51 -15.24 -18.42
C ASP A 29 -13.03 -14.95 -18.47
N GLY A 30 -13.47 -13.89 -17.80
CA GLY A 30 -14.88 -13.47 -17.67
C GLY A 30 -15.68 -14.20 -16.60
N THR A 31 -15.08 -15.14 -15.88
CA THR A 31 -15.77 -15.98 -14.88
C THR A 31 -15.04 -16.00 -13.53
N HIS A 32 -13.75 -16.32 -13.52
CA HIS A 32 -12.98 -16.58 -12.32
C HIS A 32 -12.17 -15.34 -11.89
N PRO A 33 -12.28 -14.92 -10.62
CA PRO A 33 -11.52 -13.81 -10.09
C PRO A 33 -10.03 -14.19 -9.95
N CYS A 34 -9.17 -13.33 -10.44
CA CYS A 34 -7.72 -13.46 -10.38
C CYS A 34 -7.16 -12.26 -9.61
N LEU A 35 -6.18 -12.50 -8.73
CA LEU A 35 -5.49 -11.44 -8.03
C LEU A 35 -4.26 -11.01 -8.83
N THR A 36 -4.20 -9.74 -9.20
CA THR A 36 -3.10 -9.17 -9.96
C THR A 36 -2.37 -8.14 -9.11
N ALA A 37 -1.05 -8.24 -9.02
CA ALA A 37 -0.25 -7.37 -8.19
C ALA A 37 1.09 -7.04 -8.86
N SER A 38 1.62 -5.84 -8.62
CA SER A 38 3.01 -5.54 -8.99
C SER A 38 3.97 -6.16 -7.98
N ALA A 39 4.94 -6.92 -8.49
CA ALA A 39 5.95 -7.67 -7.74
C ALA A 39 7.37 -7.19 -8.09
N GLY A 40 7.63 -5.91 -7.90
CA GLY A 40 8.92 -5.28 -8.22
C GLY A 40 8.78 -4.13 -9.21
N TYR A 41 9.90 -3.71 -9.79
CA TYR A 41 9.91 -2.52 -10.65
C TYR A 41 9.06 -2.71 -11.92
N ASP A 42 9.25 -3.81 -12.63
CA ASP A 42 8.74 -4.08 -13.98
C ASP A 42 7.96 -5.41 -14.09
N LYS A 43 7.63 -6.03 -12.96
CA LYS A 43 7.04 -7.35 -12.92
C LYS A 43 5.63 -7.31 -12.33
N ILE A 44 4.69 -7.94 -13.01
CA ILE A 44 3.32 -8.16 -12.52
C ILE A 44 3.12 -9.66 -12.30
N ILE A 45 2.46 -10.01 -11.20
CA ILE A 45 2.02 -11.38 -10.92
C ILE A 45 0.52 -11.46 -11.01
N ILE A 46 0.01 -12.57 -11.53
CA ILE A 46 -1.40 -12.87 -11.67
C ILE A 46 -1.64 -14.25 -11.06
N HIS A 47 -2.33 -14.29 -9.93
CA HIS A 47 -2.71 -15.52 -9.26
C HIS A 47 -4.07 -16.01 -9.75
N HIS A 48 -4.11 -17.26 -10.20
CA HIS A 48 -5.29 -17.93 -10.76
C HIS A 48 -5.74 -19.07 -9.84
N PRO A 49 -6.76 -18.86 -8.98
CA PRO A 49 -7.24 -19.91 -8.07
C PRO A 49 -7.99 -21.05 -8.79
N HIS A 50 -8.52 -20.81 -9.99
CA HIS A 50 -9.51 -21.69 -10.64
C HIS A 50 -9.21 -22.08 -12.09
N GLY A 51 -8.03 -21.72 -12.62
CA GLY A 51 -7.74 -21.89 -14.04
C GLY A 51 -6.28 -22.13 -14.36
N GLY A 52 -6.02 -22.78 -15.50
CA GLY A 52 -4.68 -23.02 -16.01
C GLY A 52 -4.55 -22.72 -17.49
N VAL A 53 -3.33 -22.30 -17.83
CA VAL A 53 -2.77 -21.93 -19.14
C VAL A 53 -2.95 -20.46 -19.53
N VAL A 54 -1.83 -19.73 -19.56
CA VAL A 54 -1.64 -18.55 -20.41
C VAL A 54 -0.40 -18.82 -21.25
N SER A 55 -0.56 -18.90 -22.57
CA SER A 55 0.56 -18.88 -23.53
C SER A 55 0.76 -17.45 -23.99
N GLY A 56 1.90 -16.82 -23.67
CA GLY A 56 2.07 -15.40 -23.95
C GLY A 56 3.17 -14.64 -23.22
N ARG A 57 3.03 -13.31 -23.12
CA ARG A 57 3.87 -12.44 -22.28
C ARG A 57 3.73 -12.78 -20.79
N ALA A 58 2.54 -13.21 -20.38
CA ALA A 58 2.34 -13.83 -19.08
C ALA A 58 2.87 -15.28 -19.13
N GLN A 59 3.97 -15.54 -18.43
CA GLN A 59 4.59 -16.86 -18.33
C GLN A 59 4.29 -17.46 -16.96
N ARG A 60 3.99 -18.76 -16.89
CA ARG A 60 3.82 -19.43 -15.58
C ARG A 60 5.12 -19.35 -14.79
N SER A 61 5.01 -19.00 -13.51
CA SER A 61 6.13 -19.07 -12.59
C SER A 61 6.58 -20.54 -12.46
N GLN A 62 7.87 -20.79 -12.63
CA GLN A 62 8.44 -22.12 -12.42
C GLN A 62 8.38 -22.55 -10.95
N ALA A 63 8.25 -21.59 -10.03
CA ALA A 63 8.16 -21.83 -8.59
C ALA A 63 6.73 -22.15 -8.13
N HIS A 64 5.70 -21.56 -8.77
CA HIS A 64 4.30 -21.68 -8.36
C HIS A 64 3.37 -21.77 -9.57
N GLY A 65 2.78 -22.96 -9.80
CA GLY A 65 1.96 -23.24 -10.98
C GLY A 65 0.64 -22.45 -11.09
N GLU A 66 0.21 -21.81 -10.01
CA GLU A 66 -0.99 -20.96 -9.94
C GLU A 66 -0.70 -19.47 -10.19
N ILE A 67 0.58 -19.10 -10.34
CA ILE A 67 1.02 -17.73 -10.58
C ILE A 67 1.55 -17.60 -12.01
N SER A 68 1.03 -16.63 -12.73
CA SER A 68 1.58 -16.16 -14.00
C SER A 68 2.32 -14.84 -13.78
N GLU A 69 3.44 -14.65 -14.47
CA GLU A 69 4.31 -13.50 -14.36
C GLU A 69 4.34 -12.76 -15.69
N LEU A 70 4.09 -11.46 -15.67
CA LEU A 70 4.18 -10.57 -16.82
C LEU A 70 5.34 -9.61 -16.59
N SER A 71 6.34 -9.68 -17.48
CA SER A 71 7.50 -8.78 -17.45
C SER A 71 7.30 -7.63 -18.43
N LEU A 72 7.59 -6.42 -17.95
CA LEU A 72 7.47 -5.17 -18.70
C LEU A 72 8.85 -4.54 -18.88
N SER A 73 8.94 -3.52 -19.74
CA SER A 73 10.18 -2.77 -19.95
C SER A 73 10.29 -1.52 -19.05
N GLN A 74 9.22 -1.17 -18.33
CA GLN A 74 9.13 0.05 -17.53
C GLN A 74 8.53 -0.20 -16.16
N ALA A 75 8.73 0.78 -15.28
CA ALA A 75 8.16 0.78 -13.94
C ALA A 75 6.63 0.66 -13.97
N VAL A 76 6.06 -0.20 -13.12
CA VAL A 76 4.61 -0.21 -12.87
C VAL A 76 4.28 0.79 -11.77
N VAL A 77 3.52 1.82 -12.10
CA VAL A 77 3.11 2.91 -11.17
C VAL A 77 1.65 2.76 -10.74
N ALA A 78 0.79 2.27 -11.64
CA ALA A 78 -0.63 2.08 -11.36
C ALA A 78 -1.14 0.80 -12.05
N LEU A 79 -2.08 0.11 -11.39
CA LEU A 79 -2.83 -1.00 -11.97
C LEU A 79 -4.32 -0.77 -11.74
N ALA A 80 -5.11 -1.06 -12.77
CA ALA A 80 -6.55 -1.19 -12.67
C ALA A 80 -7.01 -2.33 -13.59
N ALA A 81 -8.23 -2.80 -13.36
CA ALA A 81 -8.85 -3.74 -14.25
C ALA A 81 -10.36 -3.50 -14.27
N GLY A 82 -11.00 -3.88 -15.38
CA GLY A 82 -12.43 -3.82 -15.54
C GLY A 82 -12.85 -4.14 -16.97
N SER A 83 -14.15 -4.34 -17.18
CA SER A 83 -14.72 -4.61 -18.49
C SER A 83 -14.61 -3.37 -19.37
N LEU A 84 -13.50 -3.19 -20.08
CA LEU A 84 -13.31 -2.04 -20.96
C LEU A 84 -13.92 -2.30 -22.34
N ARG A 85 -13.84 -3.55 -22.81
CA ARG A 85 -14.28 -3.99 -24.14
C ARG A 85 -15.77 -4.39 -24.10
N PRO A 86 -16.69 -3.70 -24.79
CA PRO A 86 -18.13 -3.94 -24.65
C PRO A 86 -18.63 -5.29 -25.22
N ASP A 87 -17.85 -5.91 -26.10
CA ASP A 87 -18.16 -7.16 -26.79
C ASP A 87 -17.82 -8.42 -25.97
N THR A 88 -17.14 -8.26 -24.83
CA THR A 88 -16.74 -9.37 -23.97
C THR A 88 -17.15 -9.10 -22.52
N ASN A 89 -17.43 -10.17 -21.78
CA ASN A 89 -17.63 -10.10 -20.33
C ASN A 89 -16.31 -10.24 -19.55
N ARG A 90 -15.18 -9.94 -20.19
CA ARG A 90 -13.84 -10.12 -19.63
C ARG A 90 -13.31 -8.79 -19.11
N ASP A 91 -12.59 -8.84 -18.01
CA ASP A 91 -11.87 -7.67 -17.51
C ASP A 91 -10.55 -7.52 -18.25
N MET A 92 -10.24 -6.30 -18.67
CA MET A 92 -8.96 -5.96 -19.29
C MET A 92 -8.01 -5.43 -18.23
N LEU A 93 -6.72 -5.79 -18.31
CA LEU A 93 -5.69 -5.28 -17.42
C LEU A 93 -5.17 -3.94 -17.95
N LEU A 94 -5.23 -2.90 -17.12
CA LEU A 94 -4.65 -1.59 -17.40
C LEU A 94 -3.37 -1.40 -16.58
N ILE A 95 -2.28 -1.10 -17.27
CA ILE A 95 -0.95 -0.96 -16.69
C ILE A 95 -0.46 0.47 -16.96
N GLY A 96 -0.30 1.22 -15.88
CA GLY A 96 0.27 2.55 -15.89
C GLY A 96 1.77 2.52 -15.61
N SER A 97 2.54 3.16 -16.48
CA SER A 97 3.96 3.46 -16.27
C SER A 97 4.17 4.98 -16.16
N PRO A 98 5.38 5.47 -15.83
CA PRO A 98 5.64 6.89 -15.67
C PRO A 98 5.36 7.76 -16.90
N SER A 99 5.34 7.17 -18.10
CA SER A 99 5.15 7.91 -19.37
C SER A 99 4.19 7.25 -20.36
N GLN A 100 3.53 6.16 -19.99
CA GLN A 100 2.73 5.35 -20.91
C GLN A 100 1.65 4.57 -20.18
N ILE A 101 0.57 4.25 -20.90
CA ILE A 101 -0.47 3.31 -20.47
C ILE A 101 -0.61 2.18 -21.49
N LEU A 102 -0.75 0.96 -20.96
CA LEU A 102 -0.99 -0.26 -21.72
C LEU A 102 -2.31 -0.89 -21.27
N ALA A 103 -3.19 -1.17 -22.23
CA ALA A 103 -4.35 -2.04 -22.01
C ALA A 103 -4.05 -3.41 -22.60
N TYR A 104 -4.22 -4.46 -21.79
CA TYR A 104 -3.80 -5.81 -22.11
C TYR A 104 -4.90 -6.81 -21.81
N ASP A 105 -5.24 -7.64 -22.80
CA ASP A 105 -6.10 -8.81 -22.64
C ASP A 105 -5.25 -9.95 -22.11
N VAL A 106 -5.43 -10.29 -20.83
CA VAL A 106 -4.68 -11.37 -20.17
C VAL A 106 -5.08 -12.74 -20.71
N HIS A 107 -6.34 -12.92 -21.13
CA HIS A 107 -6.85 -14.21 -21.58
C HIS A 107 -6.37 -14.53 -23.00
N ASP A 108 -6.52 -13.57 -23.92
CA ASP A 108 -6.07 -13.74 -25.31
C ASP A 108 -4.57 -13.42 -25.48
N ASN A 109 -3.92 -12.87 -24.45
CA ASN A 109 -2.54 -12.42 -24.47
C ASN A 109 -2.27 -11.42 -25.62
N THR A 110 -3.08 -10.36 -25.68
CA THR A 110 -2.96 -9.33 -26.72
C THR A 110 -2.96 -7.93 -26.12
N ASP A 111 -2.18 -7.03 -26.74
CA ASP A 111 -2.22 -5.61 -26.42
C ASP A 111 -3.43 -5.01 -27.13
N LEU A 112 -4.39 -4.42 -26.39
CA LEU A 112 -5.53 -3.70 -26.97
C LEU A 112 -5.06 -2.36 -27.54
N PHE A 113 -4.35 -1.61 -26.71
CA PHE A 113 -3.72 -0.36 -27.10
C PHE A 113 -2.53 -0.07 -26.20
N PHE A 114 -1.63 0.73 -26.77
CA PHE A 114 -0.50 1.32 -26.08
C PHE A 114 -0.51 2.81 -26.41
N LYS A 115 -0.47 3.67 -25.40
CA LYS A 115 -0.57 5.12 -25.58
C LYS A 115 0.42 5.85 -24.67
N ASP A 116 1.09 6.84 -25.23
CA ASP A 116 1.96 7.75 -24.48
C ASP A 116 1.13 8.64 -23.55
N ALA A 117 1.61 8.78 -22.32
CA ALA A 117 1.01 9.60 -21.27
C ALA A 117 2.09 10.57 -20.74
N PRO A 118 2.30 11.73 -21.39
CA PRO A 118 3.38 12.65 -21.02
C PRO A 118 3.27 13.21 -19.59
N ASP A 119 2.05 13.30 -19.05
CA ASP A 119 1.77 13.74 -17.68
C ASP A 119 1.88 12.60 -16.64
N GLY A 120 2.21 11.39 -17.08
CA GLY A 120 2.30 10.18 -16.27
C GLY A 120 0.96 9.54 -15.91
N VAL A 121 1.03 8.31 -15.38
CA VAL A 121 -0.14 7.49 -15.03
C VAL A 121 -0.07 7.15 -13.54
N ASN A 122 -0.47 8.12 -12.70
CA ASN A 122 -0.38 8.02 -11.24
C ASN A 122 -1.53 7.19 -10.64
N VAL A 123 -2.72 7.28 -11.25
CA VAL A 123 -3.90 6.53 -10.83
C VAL A 123 -4.73 6.15 -12.06
N ILE A 124 -5.32 4.95 -12.02
CA ILE A 124 -6.24 4.47 -13.04
C ILE A 124 -7.53 4.03 -12.34
N ALA A 125 -8.67 4.41 -12.90
CA ALA A 125 -9.98 3.90 -12.50
C ALA A 125 -10.78 3.49 -13.75
N VAL A 126 -11.51 2.38 -13.68
CA VAL A 126 -12.38 1.94 -14.78
C VAL A 126 -13.83 2.10 -14.35
N GLY A 127 -14.65 2.65 -15.23
CA GLY A 127 -16.08 2.76 -14.98
C GLY A 127 -16.84 3.43 -16.09
N THR A 128 -18.16 3.39 -16.00
CA THR A 128 -19.05 4.15 -16.88
C THR A 128 -19.20 5.56 -16.34
N PHE A 129 -19.22 6.56 -17.22
CA PHE A 129 -19.45 7.95 -16.82
C PHE A 129 -20.59 8.55 -17.63
N GLY A 130 -21.57 9.09 -16.91
CA GLY A 130 -22.76 9.72 -17.43
C GLY A 130 -23.60 8.91 -18.41
N LYS A 131 -23.91 9.48 -19.58
CA LYS A 131 -24.78 8.86 -20.60
C LYS A 131 -24.04 7.88 -21.51
N HIS A 132 -22.71 7.76 -21.40
CA HIS A 132 -22.02 6.70 -22.12
C HIS A 132 -22.35 5.36 -21.47
N SER A 133 -22.97 4.49 -22.24
CA SER A 133 -23.12 3.08 -21.90
C SER A 133 -21.78 2.35 -21.91
N GLU A 134 -20.79 2.91 -22.62
CA GLU A 134 -19.48 2.30 -22.74
C GLU A 134 -18.57 2.69 -21.55
N PRO A 135 -17.87 1.71 -20.97
CA PRO A 135 -16.92 1.93 -19.89
C PRO A 135 -15.66 2.63 -20.41
N LEU A 136 -15.10 3.53 -19.58
CA LEU A 136 -13.89 4.29 -19.88
C LEU A 136 -12.82 4.00 -18.83
N ALA A 137 -11.56 4.08 -19.26
CA ALA A 137 -10.40 4.11 -18.39
C ALA A 137 -10.06 5.57 -18.05
N PHE A 138 -10.27 5.98 -16.80
CA PHE A 138 -9.86 7.27 -16.27
C PHE A 138 -8.42 7.20 -15.80
N VAL A 139 -7.58 8.06 -16.36
CA VAL A 139 -6.15 8.16 -16.07
C VAL A 139 -5.88 9.50 -15.43
N GLY A 140 -5.42 9.51 -14.18
CA GLY A 140 -4.95 10.70 -13.49
C GLY A 140 -3.43 10.80 -13.57
N GLY A 141 -2.93 11.89 -14.16
CA GLY A 141 -1.52 12.25 -14.21
C GLY A 141 -1.16 13.30 -13.17
N ASN A 142 -0.09 14.06 -13.42
CA ASN A 142 0.35 15.13 -12.53
C ASN A 142 -0.62 16.33 -12.48
N SER A 143 -1.10 16.76 -13.64
CA SER A 143 -1.96 17.96 -13.78
C SER A 143 -3.14 17.75 -14.73
N SER A 144 -3.42 16.51 -15.12
CA SER A 144 -4.49 16.19 -16.06
C SER A 144 -5.22 14.92 -15.66
N VAL A 145 -6.48 14.83 -16.13
CA VAL A 145 -7.29 13.62 -16.06
C VAL A 145 -7.78 13.33 -17.47
N GLN A 146 -7.45 12.15 -17.98
CA GLN A 146 -7.84 11.68 -19.31
C GLN A 146 -8.83 10.53 -19.20
N GLY A 147 -9.74 10.41 -20.16
CA GLY A 147 -10.66 9.27 -20.26
C GLY A 147 -10.47 8.58 -21.60
N LEU A 148 -10.05 7.33 -21.56
CA LEU A 148 -9.70 6.53 -22.73
C LEU A 148 -10.76 5.44 -22.98
N SER A 149 -11.13 5.26 -24.25
CA SER A 149 -11.94 4.12 -24.69
C SER A 149 -11.11 2.84 -24.77
N TRP A 150 -11.76 1.71 -25.05
CA TRP A 150 -11.07 0.42 -25.25
C TRP A 150 -10.11 0.39 -26.45
N GLN A 151 -10.24 1.33 -27.39
CA GLN A 151 -9.30 1.53 -28.51
C GLN A 151 -8.19 2.55 -28.19
N GLY A 152 -8.13 3.10 -26.97
CA GLY A 152 -7.17 4.15 -26.60
C GLY A 152 -7.52 5.54 -27.14
N THR A 153 -8.74 5.73 -27.66
CA THR A 153 -9.20 7.04 -28.12
C THR A 153 -9.61 7.89 -26.92
N GLU A 154 -9.18 9.15 -26.89
CA GLU A 154 -9.52 10.07 -25.81
C GLU A 154 -10.90 10.67 -26.05
N LEU A 155 -11.81 10.43 -25.11
CA LEU A 155 -13.21 10.88 -25.19
C LEU A 155 -13.51 11.99 -24.17
N PHE A 156 -12.66 12.17 -23.16
CA PHE A 156 -12.93 13.03 -22.01
C PHE A 156 -12.36 14.45 -22.16
N TRP A 157 -13.21 15.39 -22.58
CA TRP A 157 -13.19 16.84 -22.27
C TRP A 157 -14.47 17.54 -22.78
N ASN A 158 -15.19 16.98 -23.77
CA ASN A 158 -16.22 17.74 -24.49
C ASN A 158 -17.68 17.34 -24.26
N VAL A 159 -17.98 16.24 -23.59
CA VAL A 159 -19.36 15.81 -23.37
C VAL A 159 -19.37 15.02 -22.07
N VAL A 160 -20.50 15.00 -21.34
CA VAL A 160 -20.98 13.86 -20.50
C VAL A 160 -21.30 14.20 -19.04
N SER A 161 -22.41 13.60 -18.58
CA SER A 161 -23.09 13.88 -17.32
C SER A 161 -22.78 12.89 -16.19
N GLY A 162 -21.66 13.00 -15.47
CA GLY A 162 -21.33 12.13 -14.32
C GLY A 162 -20.67 12.92 -13.18
N LYS A 163 -20.42 12.29 -12.01
CA LYS A 163 -19.69 12.89 -10.88
C LYS A 163 -18.35 12.17 -10.68
N LEU A 164 -17.25 12.91 -10.75
CA LEU A 164 -15.89 12.41 -10.51
C LEU A 164 -15.30 13.09 -9.27
N LEU A 165 -14.69 12.30 -8.40
CA LEU A 165 -13.96 12.78 -7.24
C LEU A 165 -12.47 12.71 -7.55
N VAL A 166 -11.77 13.84 -7.45
CA VAL A 166 -10.33 13.94 -7.68
C VAL A 166 -9.67 14.38 -6.38
N GLY A 167 -8.76 13.56 -5.88
CA GLY A 167 -7.87 13.90 -4.78
C GLY A 167 -6.53 14.34 -5.33
N SER A 168 -6.03 15.48 -4.86
CA SER A 168 -4.81 16.08 -5.39
C SER A 168 -3.74 16.23 -4.30
N ASP A 169 -2.48 16.31 -4.70
CA ASP A 169 -1.35 16.48 -3.78
C ASP A 169 -1.25 17.90 -3.22
N ASP A 170 -1.99 18.85 -3.80
CA ASP A 170 -2.15 20.24 -3.34
C ASP A 170 -3.18 20.40 -2.19
N PHE A 171 -3.60 19.28 -1.60
CA PHE A 171 -4.50 19.17 -0.44
C PHE A 171 -5.97 19.45 -0.76
N TYR A 172 -6.35 19.46 -2.04
CA TYR A 172 -7.75 19.65 -2.43
C TYR A 172 -8.43 18.35 -2.84
N ILE A 173 -9.69 18.21 -2.43
CA ILE A 173 -10.65 17.26 -3.00
C ILE A 173 -11.56 18.04 -3.94
N ARG A 174 -11.58 17.67 -5.21
CA ARG A 174 -12.37 18.32 -6.26
C ARG A 174 -13.47 17.40 -6.73
N VAL A 175 -14.69 17.94 -6.79
CA VAL A 175 -15.87 17.26 -7.31
C VAL A 175 -16.19 17.84 -8.68
N LEU A 176 -15.93 17.06 -9.72
CA LEU A 176 -16.28 17.42 -11.08
C LEU A 176 -17.64 16.80 -11.41
N LYS A 177 -18.55 17.58 -11.98
CA LYS A 177 -19.77 17.07 -12.59
C LYS A 177 -20.07 17.77 -13.89
N ASN A 178 -20.45 17.01 -14.90
CA ASN A 178 -20.80 17.55 -16.21
C ASN A 178 -19.71 18.48 -16.78
N ASN A 179 -18.43 18.13 -16.61
CA ASN A 179 -17.28 18.95 -17.00
C ASN A 179 -17.15 20.30 -16.28
N GLN A 180 -17.78 20.45 -15.11
CA GLN A 180 -17.67 21.64 -14.26
C GLN A 180 -17.23 21.26 -12.86
N PHE A 181 -16.39 22.10 -12.25
CA PHE A 181 -16.11 22.01 -10.82
C PHE A 181 -17.36 22.42 -10.06
N ILE A 182 -18.00 21.48 -9.35
CA ILE A 182 -19.09 21.81 -8.41
C ILE A 182 -18.50 22.35 -7.12
N MET A 183 -17.47 21.67 -6.63
CA MET A 183 -17.03 21.80 -5.25
C MET A 183 -15.55 21.51 -5.15
N GLU A 184 -14.88 22.31 -4.35
CA GLU A 184 -13.49 22.14 -3.96
C GLU A 184 -13.41 22.22 -2.44
N ILE A 185 -12.78 21.22 -1.83
CA ILE A 185 -12.67 21.10 -0.38
C ILE A 185 -11.19 21.09 -0.03
N ALA A 186 -10.76 22.08 0.75
CA ALA A 186 -9.40 22.14 1.28
C ALA A 186 -9.24 21.19 2.47
N GLU A 187 -8.17 20.41 2.46
CA GLU A 187 -7.76 19.50 3.52
C GLU A 187 -6.38 19.86 4.08
N THR A 188 -5.95 19.11 5.10
CA THR A 188 -4.71 19.39 5.86
C THR A 188 -3.50 18.55 5.41
N GLY A 189 -3.58 17.95 4.23
CA GLY A 189 -2.49 17.17 3.64
C GLY A 189 -2.91 16.50 2.32
N PRO A 190 -1.94 15.89 1.60
CA PRO A 190 -2.19 15.22 0.32
C PRO A 190 -3.24 14.12 0.44
N ILE A 191 -4.11 14.00 -0.56
CA ILE A 191 -5.15 12.98 -0.59
C ILE A 191 -4.54 11.67 -1.11
N VAL A 192 -4.60 10.62 -0.31
CA VAL A 192 -4.01 9.31 -0.64
C VAL A 192 -5.05 8.30 -1.11
N CYS A 193 -6.26 8.37 -0.57
CA CYS A 193 -7.35 7.50 -1.00
C CYS A 193 -8.70 8.20 -0.89
N LEU A 194 -9.58 7.88 -1.83
CA LEU A 194 -10.98 8.27 -1.85
C LEU A 194 -11.80 7.01 -2.08
N SER A 195 -12.93 6.89 -1.41
CA SER A 195 -13.85 5.77 -1.64
C SER A 195 -15.30 6.25 -1.54
N PRO A 196 -16.12 5.99 -2.57
CA PRO A 196 -17.53 6.36 -2.55
C PRO A 196 -18.26 5.59 -1.45
N VAL A 197 -19.20 6.26 -0.79
CA VAL A 197 -20.04 5.67 0.27
C VAL A 197 -21.48 5.63 -0.20
N THR A 198 -21.99 6.77 -0.68
CA THR A 198 -23.27 6.91 -1.39
C THR A 198 -23.08 7.94 -2.51
N GLU A 199 -24.14 8.31 -3.23
CA GLU A 199 -24.06 9.38 -4.24
C GLU A 199 -23.63 10.73 -3.65
N VAL A 200 -24.01 10.98 -2.39
CA VAL A 200 -23.76 12.23 -1.67
C VAL A 200 -22.65 12.13 -0.62
N ARG A 201 -22.24 10.91 -0.26
CA ARG A 201 -21.18 10.64 0.71
C ARG A 201 -19.95 10.03 0.09
N PHE A 202 -18.78 10.45 0.54
CA PHE A 202 -17.52 9.78 0.24
C PHE A 202 -16.59 9.82 1.43
N SER A 203 -15.76 8.78 1.55
CA SER A 203 -14.68 8.72 2.51
C SER A 203 -13.37 9.19 1.89
N TYR A 204 -12.50 9.74 2.71
CA TYR A 204 -11.20 10.25 2.30
C TYR A 204 -10.12 9.87 3.30
N GLY A 205 -8.89 9.71 2.81
CA GLY A 205 -7.71 9.48 3.60
C GLY A 205 -6.56 10.37 3.14
N LEU A 206 -5.85 10.97 4.10
CA LEU A 206 -4.74 11.89 3.87
C LEU A 206 -3.40 11.26 4.22
N ALA A 207 -2.33 11.76 3.62
CA ALA A 207 -0.95 11.31 3.87
C ALA A 207 -0.45 11.61 5.30
N ASN A 208 -1.18 12.42 6.07
CA ASN A 208 -0.89 12.71 7.48
C ASN A 208 -1.59 11.75 8.47
N GLY A 209 -2.22 10.68 7.95
CA GLY A 209 -2.95 9.68 8.74
C GLY A 209 -4.37 10.06 9.13
N THR A 210 -4.90 11.17 8.58
CA THR A 210 -6.31 11.56 8.79
C THR A 210 -7.21 10.78 7.84
N ILE A 211 -8.33 10.26 8.35
CA ILE A 211 -9.43 9.72 7.55
C ILE A 211 -10.75 10.35 8.00
N GLY A 212 -11.73 10.39 7.12
CA GLY A 212 -13.06 10.91 7.44
C GLY A 212 -14.10 10.61 6.38
N ILE A 213 -15.32 11.10 6.61
CA ILE A 213 -16.43 11.04 5.66
C ILE A 213 -17.00 12.44 5.46
N TYR A 214 -17.22 12.78 4.20
CA TYR A 214 -17.98 13.95 3.77
C TYR A 214 -19.39 13.53 3.33
N GLU A 215 -20.37 14.40 3.56
CA GLU A 215 -21.71 14.37 2.99
C GLU A 215 -22.01 15.75 2.42
N GLU A 216 -22.26 15.84 1.11
CA GLU A 216 -22.62 17.11 0.43
C GLU A 216 -21.66 18.28 0.75
N GLY A 217 -20.37 18.00 0.93
CA GLY A 217 -19.35 19.00 1.27
C GLY A 217 -19.20 19.29 2.77
N ILE A 218 -20.08 18.75 3.61
CA ILE A 218 -19.99 18.85 5.07
C ILE A 218 -19.23 17.64 5.61
N ARG A 219 -18.19 17.89 6.40
CA ARG A 219 -17.43 16.82 7.07
C ARG A 219 -18.24 16.27 8.24
N LEU A 220 -18.74 15.05 8.12
CA LEU A 220 -19.49 14.38 9.18
C LEU A 220 -18.58 14.06 10.37
N TRP A 221 -17.43 13.44 10.09
CA TRP A 221 -16.42 13.13 11.10
C TRP A 221 -15.05 13.00 10.46
N ARG A 222 -14.02 13.12 11.31
CA ARG A 222 -12.64 12.77 10.98
C ARG A 222 -11.91 12.23 12.19
N VAL A 223 -10.91 11.39 11.95
CA VAL A 223 -9.96 10.92 12.96
C VAL A 223 -8.56 10.96 12.38
N LYS A 224 -7.56 11.17 13.24
CA LYS A 224 -6.14 11.16 12.85
C LYS A 224 -5.44 9.99 13.53
N SER A 225 -4.65 9.23 12.77
CA SER A 225 -3.79 8.17 13.27
C SER A 225 -2.32 8.51 13.05
N LYS A 226 -1.42 7.84 13.78
CA LYS A 226 0.03 7.88 13.53
C LYS A 226 0.41 7.11 12.26
N GLN A 227 -0.44 6.19 11.83
CA GLN A 227 -0.26 5.38 10.64
C GLN A 227 -1.04 5.99 9.49
N ASN A 228 -0.52 5.86 8.28
CA ASN A 228 -1.22 6.31 7.08
C ASN A 228 -2.26 5.27 6.64
N ALA A 229 -3.40 5.77 6.18
CA ALA A 229 -4.42 4.94 5.56
C ALA A 229 -3.95 4.55 4.16
N LEU A 230 -3.97 3.26 3.89
CA LEU A 230 -3.64 2.66 2.60
C LEU A 230 -4.86 2.67 1.68
N ALA A 231 -6.00 2.22 2.21
CA ALA A 231 -7.23 2.03 1.45
C ALA A 231 -8.45 2.16 2.38
N LEU A 232 -9.54 2.66 1.82
CA LEU A 232 -10.83 2.79 2.47
C LEU A 232 -11.86 2.07 1.61
N GLN A 233 -12.71 1.24 2.22
CA GLN A 233 -13.77 0.52 1.51
C GLN A 233 -15.08 0.58 2.28
N TRP A 234 -16.14 1.03 1.61
CA TRP A 234 -17.47 1.06 2.19
C TRP A 234 -18.13 -0.33 2.06
N SER A 235 -18.61 -0.87 3.18
CA SER A 235 -19.27 -2.18 3.25
C SER A 235 -20.81 -2.11 3.25
N GLY A 236 -21.39 -0.91 3.09
CA GLY A 236 -22.84 -0.67 3.17
C GLY A 236 -23.27 0.00 4.48
N GLU A 237 -22.64 -0.37 5.60
CA GLU A 237 -22.91 0.21 6.94
C GLU A 237 -21.64 0.70 7.63
N MET A 238 -20.52 0.02 7.40
CA MET A 238 -19.24 0.30 8.04
C MET A 238 -18.20 0.72 6.99
N LEU A 239 -17.29 1.60 7.41
CA LEU A 239 -16.09 1.91 6.65
C LEU A 239 -14.96 0.99 7.11
N ALA A 240 -14.50 0.10 6.23
CA ALA A 240 -13.28 -0.66 6.44
C ALA A 240 -12.07 0.24 6.10
N CYS A 241 -11.10 0.28 7.01
CA CYS A 241 -9.90 1.10 6.88
C CYS A 241 -8.66 0.20 6.99
N CYS A 242 -7.90 0.12 5.90
CA CYS A 242 -6.60 -0.54 5.88
C CYS A 242 -5.51 0.48 6.14
N TRP A 243 -4.61 0.18 7.06
CA TRP A 243 -3.48 1.03 7.42
C TRP A 243 -2.17 0.39 6.93
N ASN A 244 -1.16 1.21 6.62
CA ASN A 244 0.10 0.72 6.05
C ASN A 244 0.79 -0.37 6.91
N ASN A 245 0.60 -0.34 8.22
CA ASN A 245 1.20 -1.31 9.15
C ASN A 245 0.44 -2.66 9.22
N GLY A 246 -0.49 -2.93 8.30
CA GLY A 246 -1.27 -4.17 8.30
C GLY A 246 -2.48 -4.16 9.23
N ARG A 247 -2.74 -3.07 9.95
CA ARG A 247 -3.98 -2.95 10.73
C ARG A 247 -5.15 -2.79 9.78
N VAL A 248 -6.23 -3.51 10.02
CA VAL A 248 -7.53 -3.31 9.37
C VAL A 248 -8.55 -3.04 10.46
N ASP A 249 -9.23 -1.89 10.42
CA ASP A 249 -10.33 -1.61 11.35
C ASP A 249 -11.63 -1.24 10.63
N TRP A 250 -12.76 -1.66 11.22
CA TRP A 250 -14.09 -1.30 10.75
C TRP A 250 -14.61 -0.19 11.64
N ARG A 251 -15.11 0.86 11.00
CA ARG A 251 -15.62 2.04 11.66
C ARG A 251 -17.08 2.23 11.34
N ASP A 252 -17.81 2.66 12.36
CA ASP A 252 -19.18 3.13 12.22
C ASP A 252 -19.24 4.29 11.23
N GLY A 253 -20.12 4.21 10.23
CA GLY A 253 -20.20 5.21 9.16
C GLY A 253 -20.66 6.59 9.63
N ALA A 254 -21.44 6.67 10.71
CA ALA A 254 -21.97 7.95 11.21
C ALA A 254 -20.99 8.65 12.18
N THR A 255 -20.28 7.90 13.00
CA THR A 255 -19.47 8.43 14.12
C THR A 255 -17.97 8.27 13.93
N GLY A 256 -17.52 7.40 13.03
CA GLY A 256 -16.11 7.04 12.85
C GLY A 256 -15.52 6.19 13.99
N ARG A 257 -16.35 5.75 14.94
CA ARG A 257 -15.95 4.90 16.05
C ARG A 257 -15.50 3.53 15.55
N VAL A 258 -14.38 3.03 16.07
CA VAL A 258 -13.90 1.68 15.76
C VAL A 258 -14.83 0.65 16.38
N LEU A 259 -15.42 -0.19 15.53
CA LEU A 259 -16.28 -1.29 15.90
C LEU A 259 -15.47 -2.59 16.04
N ARG A 260 -14.58 -2.86 15.08
CA ARG A 260 -13.78 -4.10 15.02
C ARG A 260 -12.39 -3.81 14.48
N ARG A 261 -11.43 -4.68 14.80
CA ARG A 261 -10.04 -4.57 14.33
C ARG A 261 -9.42 -5.95 14.13
N VAL A 262 -8.62 -6.07 13.08
CA VAL A 262 -7.73 -7.18 12.76
C VAL A 262 -6.33 -6.64 12.50
N GLN A 263 -5.32 -7.46 12.72
CA GLN A 263 -3.92 -7.16 12.43
C GLN A 263 -3.37 -8.23 11.49
N MET A 264 -2.84 -7.80 10.35
CA MET A 264 -2.10 -8.66 9.43
C MET A 264 -0.70 -8.95 9.99
N ARG A 265 -0.04 -9.99 9.46
CA ARG A 265 1.32 -10.39 9.88
C ARG A 265 2.37 -9.32 9.56
N SER A 266 2.21 -8.61 8.46
CA SER A 266 3.14 -7.60 7.95
C SER A 266 2.40 -6.36 7.45
N GLY A 267 3.12 -5.44 6.81
CA GLY A 267 2.54 -4.24 6.22
C GLY A 267 1.49 -4.57 5.17
N ALA A 268 0.52 -3.68 4.99
CA ALA A 268 -0.52 -3.89 3.98
C ALA A 268 -0.07 -3.31 2.63
N ALA A 269 -0.25 -4.10 1.57
CA ALA A 269 -0.11 -3.65 0.19
C ALA A 269 -1.43 -3.23 -0.44
N ALA A 270 -2.54 -3.93 -0.13
CA ALA A 270 -3.86 -3.56 -0.65
C ALA A 270 -5.01 -4.08 0.23
N MET A 271 -6.18 -3.45 0.04
CA MET A 271 -7.46 -3.95 0.55
C MET A 271 -8.52 -3.70 -0.52
N LEU A 272 -9.11 -4.78 -1.02
CA LEU A 272 -10.06 -4.79 -2.13
C LEU A 272 -11.35 -5.48 -1.71
N LEU A 273 -12.48 -5.00 -2.20
CA LEU A 273 -13.77 -5.65 -2.01
C LEU A 273 -14.08 -6.46 -3.28
N ALA A 274 -14.05 -7.79 -3.19
CA ALA A 274 -14.23 -8.66 -4.35
C ALA A 274 -14.81 -10.02 -3.96
N ASP A 275 -15.65 -10.59 -4.82
CA ASP A 275 -16.13 -11.98 -4.70
C ASP A 275 -15.04 -12.94 -5.18
N TYR A 276 -13.95 -13.05 -4.42
CA TYR A 276 -12.80 -13.86 -4.78
C TYR A 276 -13.07 -15.37 -4.72
N ARG A 277 -14.09 -15.78 -3.96
CA ARG A 277 -14.51 -17.19 -3.82
C ARG A 277 -15.58 -17.60 -4.82
N SER A 278 -16.06 -16.68 -5.65
CA SER A 278 -17.16 -16.90 -6.60
C SER A 278 -18.45 -17.41 -5.93
N MET A 279 -18.77 -16.89 -4.74
CA MET A 279 -19.95 -17.26 -3.95
C MET A 279 -21.12 -16.28 -4.12
N GLY A 280 -20.97 -15.25 -4.96
CA GLY A 280 -21.94 -14.19 -5.19
C GLY A 280 -21.96 -13.10 -4.12
N ILE A 281 -21.06 -13.17 -3.13
CA ILE A 281 -20.96 -12.22 -2.02
C ILE A 281 -19.53 -11.70 -1.97
N PRO A 282 -19.31 -10.37 -2.04
CA PRO A 282 -17.96 -9.83 -2.00
C PRO A 282 -17.34 -9.98 -0.61
N ASP A 283 -16.10 -10.42 -0.58
CA ASP A 283 -15.26 -10.46 0.60
C ASP A 283 -14.27 -9.29 0.61
N LEU A 284 -13.79 -8.95 1.81
CA LEU A 284 -12.67 -8.03 1.96
C LEU A 284 -11.36 -8.79 1.82
N VAL A 285 -10.68 -8.64 0.69
CA VAL A 285 -9.39 -9.27 0.40
C VAL A 285 -8.27 -8.30 0.78
N CYS A 286 -7.50 -8.67 1.80
CA CYS A 286 -6.33 -7.89 2.25
C CYS A 286 -5.04 -8.58 1.79
N VAL A 287 -4.15 -7.81 1.17
CA VAL A 287 -2.86 -8.28 0.63
C VAL A 287 -1.73 -7.61 1.40
N SER A 288 -0.77 -8.38 1.88
CA SER A 288 0.43 -7.86 2.55
C SER A 288 1.52 -7.45 1.57
N ASP A 289 2.40 -6.54 1.99
CA ASP A 289 3.56 -6.08 1.21
C ASP A 289 4.69 -7.11 1.15
N LYS A 290 4.76 -8.00 2.13
CA LYS A 290 5.67 -9.15 2.16
C LYS A 290 4.92 -10.44 1.84
N GLY A 291 5.48 -11.24 0.93
CA GLY A 291 5.38 -12.71 1.01
C GLY A 291 6.30 -13.21 2.13
N GLU A 292 6.07 -14.40 2.67
CA GLU A 292 6.92 -14.96 3.74
C GLU A 292 8.33 -15.34 3.21
N GLU A 293 9.15 -14.31 2.92
CA GLU A 293 10.61 -14.41 3.05
C GLU A 293 11.06 -14.28 4.52
N GLU A 294 10.10 -14.03 5.44
CA GLU A 294 10.35 -13.90 6.87
C GLU A 294 10.98 -15.15 7.47
N ASP A 295 10.67 -16.35 6.99
CA ASP A 295 11.36 -17.56 7.46
C ASP A 295 12.84 -17.52 7.09
N ARG A 296 13.22 -17.13 5.87
CA ARG A 296 14.64 -17.11 5.45
C ARG A 296 15.44 -16.01 6.17
N LEU A 297 14.86 -14.82 6.32
CA LEU A 297 15.53 -13.70 7.00
C LEU A 297 15.58 -13.91 8.51
N ALA A 298 14.51 -14.44 9.14
CA ALA A 298 14.53 -14.82 10.54
C ALA A 298 15.49 -15.97 10.80
N ILE A 299 15.58 -16.98 9.91
CA ILE A 299 16.59 -18.04 9.98
C ILE A 299 18.00 -17.44 9.90
N THR A 300 18.24 -16.50 8.98
CA THR A 300 19.56 -15.83 8.84
C THR A 300 19.89 -14.99 10.08
N GLU A 301 18.94 -14.24 10.62
CA GLU A 301 19.13 -13.44 11.84
C GLU A 301 19.38 -14.33 13.07
N LEU A 302 18.61 -15.41 13.22
CA LEU A 302 18.81 -16.41 14.27
C LEU A 302 20.15 -17.12 14.13
N PHE A 303 20.59 -17.40 12.90
CA PHE A 303 21.89 -17.99 12.64
C PHE A 303 23.03 -17.03 13.00
N ASN A 304 22.89 -15.75 12.67
CA ASN A 304 23.85 -14.71 13.07
C ASN A 304 23.90 -14.54 14.60
N LYS A 305 22.74 -14.55 15.29
CA LYS A 305 22.67 -14.53 16.76
C LYS A 305 23.33 -15.77 17.36
N LYS A 306 23.11 -16.96 16.79
CA LYS A 306 23.78 -18.20 17.19
C LYS A 306 25.30 -18.09 17.04
N GLN A 307 25.80 -17.55 15.91
CA GLN A 307 27.23 -17.36 15.70
C GLN A 307 27.83 -16.37 16.71
N ALA A 308 27.15 -15.24 16.96
CA ALA A 308 27.59 -14.26 17.95
C ALA A 308 27.69 -14.87 19.36
N LEU A 309 26.68 -15.65 19.78
CA LEU A 309 26.69 -16.34 21.06
C LEU A 309 27.80 -17.40 21.15
N MET A 310 28.08 -18.14 20.07
CA MET A 310 29.21 -19.09 20.06
C MET A 310 30.56 -18.38 20.23
N ILE A 311 30.75 -17.22 19.58
CA ILE A 311 31.96 -16.42 19.76
C ILE A 311 32.07 -15.90 21.20
N GLU A 312 30.96 -15.44 21.78
CA GLU A 312 30.93 -14.99 23.17
C GLU A 312 31.30 -16.13 24.13
N LEU A 313 30.76 -17.34 23.89
CA LEU A 313 31.06 -18.54 24.68
C LEU A 313 32.54 -18.95 24.56
N GLN A 314 33.10 -18.89 23.34
CA GLN A 314 34.52 -19.11 23.10
C GLN A 314 35.39 -18.06 23.84
N HIS A 315 34.95 -16.80 23.92
CA HIS A 315 35.63 -15.78 24.72
C HIS A 315 35.57 -16.11 26.23
N TYR A 316 34.43 -16.55 26.76
CA TYR A 316 34.32 -16.97 28.16
C TYR A 316 35.20 -18.18 28.49
N GLU A 317 35.21 -19.20 27.62
CA GLU A 317 36.04 -20.39 27.79
C GLU A 317 37.54 -20.06 27.72
N SER A 318 37.96 -19.23 26.76
CA SER A 318 39.34 -18.77 26.64
C SER A 318 39.80 -17.96 27.86
N ASN A 319 38.93 -17.09 28.38
CA ASN A 319 39.19 -16.33 29.59
C ASN A 319 39.27 -17.22 30.84
N ALA A 320 38.43 -18.26 30.93
CA ALA A 320 38.46 -19.23 32.03
C ALA A 320 39.69 -20.15 31.97
N ALA A 321 40.09 -20.60 30.77
CA ALA A 321 41.30 -21.37 30.56
C ALA A 321 42.57 -20.57 30.92
N SER A 322 42.57 -19.27 30.62
CA SER A 322 43.64 -18.34 31.00
C SER A 322 43.72 -18.07 32.51
N GLY A 323 42.61 -18.20 33.24
CA GLY A 323 42.55 -18.05 34.70
C GLY A 323 43.03 -19.27 35.49
N ASN A 324 43.14 -20.45 34.86
CA ASN A 324 43.58 -21.69 35.49
C ASN A 324 45.08 -22.01 35.29
N ILE A 325 45.81 -21.17 34.54
CA ILE A 325 47.26 -21.30 34.32
C ILE A 325 47.96 -20.36 35.29
N ASN A 326 48.93 -20.91 36.05
CA ASN A 326 49.73 -20.20 37.06
C ASN A 326 50.09 -18.76 36.63
N MET A 327 49.73 -17.80 37.49
CA MET A 327 49.77 -16.35 37.29
C MET A 327 51.16 -15.72 37.06
N ASP A 328 52.22 -16.51 36.88
CA ASP A 328 53.60 -15.99 36.86
C ASP A 328 54.26 -15.86 35.48
N ILE A 329 53.66 -16.34 34.37
CA ILE A 329 54.36 -16.28 33.05
C ILE A 329 53.47 -15.99 31.81
N LEU A 330 52.32 -15.31 31.92
CA LEU A 330 51.69 -14.73 30.73
C LEU A 330 51.57 -13.22 30.82
N GLU A 331 52.32 -12.53 29.94
CA GLU A 331 52.11 -11.12 29.62
C GLU A 331 50.65 -10.95 29.20
N ARG A 332 49.87 -10.34 30.10
CA ARG A 332 48.50 -9.94 29.80
C ARG A 332 48.54 -9.00 28.59
N PRO A 333 47.70 -9.22 27.56
CA PRO A 333 47.73 -8.36 26.37
C PRO A 333 47.54 -6.89 26.79
N PRO A 334 48.30 -5.95 26.21
CA PRO A 334 48.33 -4.54 26.63
C PRO A 334 46.98 -3.83 26.50
N THR A 335 46.03 -4.42 25.78
CA THR A 335 44.66 -3.92 25.59
C THR A 335 43.65 -4.47 26.62
N ALA A 336 44.04 -5.38 27.52
CA ALA A 336 43.13 -6.02 28.44
C ALA A 336 42.84 -5.15 29.69
N MET A 337 41.56 -4.77 29.88
CA MET A 337 41.14 -3.99 31.05
C MET A 337 40.99 -4.87 32.32
N PRO A 338 41.40 -4.39 33.50
CA PRO A 338 41.09 -5.04 34.78
C PRO A 338 39.58 -5.28 34.95
N THR A 339 39.21 -6.48 35.44
CA THR A 339 37.79 -6.88 35.60
C THR A 339 37.04 -6.07 36.66
N ASN A 340 37.76 -5.38 37.54
CA ASN A 340 37.21 -4.49 38.56
C ASN A 340 37.14 -3.01 38.12
N THR A 341 37.39 -2.72 36.84
CA THR A 341 37.27 -1.36 36.31
C THR A 341 35.83 -0.87 36.44
N LYS A 342 35.62 0.22 37.17
CA LYS A 342 34.30 0.84 37.35
C LYS A 342 34.32 2.23 36.72
N LEU A 343 33.35 2.50 35.86
CA LEU A 343 33.13 3.85 35.35
C LEU A 343 32.34 4.65 36.39
N GLN A 344 32.92 5.73 36.89
CA GLN A 344 32.23 6.71 37.74
C GLN A 344 31.95 7.96 36.91
N VAL A 345 30.70 8.41 36.90
CA VAL A 345 30.25 9.58 36.14
C VAL A 345 29.74 10.63 37.11
N ALA A 346 30.28 11.84 37.02
CA ALA A 346 29.79 13.02 37.72
C ALA A 346 29.23 14.01 36.69
N VAL A 347 28.00 14.49 36.92
CA VAL A 347 27.37 15.52 36.08
C VAL A 347 27.47 16.84 36.83
N ASN A 348 28.10 17.84 36.20
CA ASN A 348 28.26 19.18 36.77
C ASN A 348 27.66 20.21 35.82
N ALA A 349 26.98 21.23 36.35
CA ALA A 349 26.45 22.34 35.56
C ALA A 349 27.39 23.54 35.68
N SER A 350 28.05 23.93 34.58
CA SER A 350 28.82 25.17 34.51
C SER A 350 27.89 26.34 34.16
N LEU A 351 27.68 27.26 35.09
CA LEU A 351 27.04 28.55 34.81
C LEU A 351 28.11 29.51 34.27
N GLU A 352 28.25 29.59 32.95
CA GLU A 352 29.00 30.68 32.33
C GLU A 352 28.22 32.01 32.46
N ASN A 353 28.95 33.04 32.90
CA ASN A 353 28.47 34.35 33.34
C ASN A 353 27.66 35.11 32.28
N VAL A 354 26.40 35.46 32.59
CA VAL A 354 25.72 36.61 31.99
C VAL A 354 25.89 37.79 32.95
N SER A 355 26.99 38.53 32.81
CA SER A 355 27.18 39.81 33.48
C SER A 355 26.29 40.88 32.83
N TYR A 356 25.14 41.16 33.45
CA TYR A 356 24.40 42.41 33.21
C TYR A 356 25.01 43.51 34.08
N SER A 357 25.63 44.51 33.44
CA SER A 357 26.08 45.74 34.10
C SER A 357 24.88 46.66 34.37
N TYR A 358 24.33 46.59 35.58
CA TYR A 358 23.49 47.66 36.13
C TYR A 358 24.40 48.67 36.85
N ASN A 359 24.69 49.80 36.21
CA ASN A 359 25.16 51.00 36.92
C ASN A 359 23.94 51.77 37.41
N SER A 360 23.63 51.64 38.70
CA SER A 360 22.84 52.62 39.45
C SER A 360 23.70 53.18 40.58
N MET A 361 24.16 54.41 40.44
CA MET A 361 24.56 55.26 41.55
C MET A 361 23.88 56.62 41.34
N LEU A 362 22.89 56.90 42.19
CA LEU A 362 22.52 58.24 42.61
C LEU A 362 23.21 58.45 43.96
N ASP A 363 24.12 59.40 44.01
CA ASP A 363 24.11 60.55 44.94
C ASP A 363 25.02 61.65 44.38
#